data_AF-A0A2R3JYF7-F1
#
_entry.id   AF-A0A2R3JYF7-F1
#
_cell.length_a   1.000
_cell.length_b   1.000
_cell.length_c   1.000
_cell.angle_alpha   90.00
_cell.angle_beta   90.00
_cell.angle_gamma   90.00
#
_symmetry.space_group_name_H-M   'P 1'
#
loop_
_entity.id
_entity.type
_entity.pdbx_description
1 polymer ?
#
loop_
_entity_poly.entity_id
_entity_poly.type
_entity_poly.pdbx_seq_one_letter_code
_entity_poly.pdbx_strand_id
1 'polypeptide(L)'
;MKKLKLTLDKMCCENAVKRIFFELHSINGVEETHFDLASRSVLIYLQAGTLPAIESKYQDENLINKGCKQDEKQKKETTKSWR
;
A
#
# COMPACT_ATOMS: atom_id res chain seq x y z
N MET A 1 -2.71 -19.21 13.72
CA MET A 1 -2.22 -18.15 12.80
C MET A 1 -3.38 -17.62 11.98
N LYS A 2 -3.38 -16.33 11.67
CA LYS A 2 -4.35 -15.69 10.76
C LYS A 2 -3.63 -15.17 9.52
N LYS A 3 -4.37 -15.07 8.42
CA LYS A 3 -3.87 -14.47 7.18
C LYS A 3 -4.74 -13.28 6.79
N LEU A 4 -4.10 -12.21 6.31
CA LEU A 4 -4.75 -11.00 5.84
C LEU A 4 -4.20 -10.65 4.45
N LYS A 5 -5.08 -10.32 3.50
CA LYS A 5 -4.69 -9.81 2.19
C LYS A 5 -4.98 -8.31 2.16
N LEU A 6 -3.96 -7.51 1.87
CA LEU A 6 -4.09 -6.07 1.66
C LEU A 6 -3.77 -5.74 0.21
N THR A 7 -4.57 -4.88 -0.40
CA THR A 7 -4.29 -4.30 -1.72
C THR A 7 -3.60 -2.95 -1.53
N LEU A 8 -2.46 -2.74 -2.20
CA LEU A 8 -1.61 -1.56 -2.06
C LEU A 8 -1.33 -0.98 -3.46
N ASP A 9 -2.17 -0.06 -3.92
CA ASP A 9 -2.08 0.52 -5.27
C ASP A 9 -0.73 1.16 -5.61
N LYS A 10 0.01 1.60 -4.60
CA LYS A 10 1.31 2.28 -4.72
C LYS A 10 2.51 1.34 -4.62
N MET A 11 2.30 0.03 -4.72
CA MET A 11 3.35 -0.97 -4.84
C MET A 11 3.87 -1.03 -6.29
N CYS A 12 4.52 0.05 -6.75
CA CYS A 12 4.95 0.27 -8.14
C CYS A 12 6.42 -0.07 -8.41
N CYS A 13 7.24 -0.20 -7.37
CA CYS A 13 8.69 -0.35 -7.51
C CYS A 13 9.30 -1.09 -6.32
N GLU A 14 10.50 -1.65 -6.51
CA GLU A 14 11.24 -2.39 -5.46
C GLU A 14 11.37 -1.57 -4.16
N ASN A 15 11.57 -0.25 -4.28
CA ASN A 15 11.72 0.61 -3.12
C ASN A 15 10.40 0.75 -2.32
N ALA A 16 9.25 0.73 -3.00
CA ALA A 16 7.95 0.69 -2.32
C ALA A 16 7.77 -0.62 -1.57
N VAL A 17 8.13 -1.75 -2.19
CA VAL A 17 8.07 -3.09 -1.56
C VAL A 17 8.95 -3.12 -0.31
N LYS A 18 10.20 -2.67 -0.38
CA LYS A 18 11.12 -2.63 0.77
C LYS A 18 10.54 -1.82 1.93
N ARG A 19 9.98 -0.63 1.65
CA ARG A 19 9.38 0.21 2.70
C ARG A 19 8.20 -0.48 3.37
N ILE A 20 7.28 -1.05 2.60
CA ILE A 20 6.12 -1.78 3.13
C ILE A 20 6.58 -3.01 3.92
N PHE A 21 7.59 -3.74 3.43
CA PHE A 21 8.19 -4.87 4.13
C PHE A 21 8.71 -4.47 5.53
N PHE A 22 9.56 -3.46 5.61
CA PHE A 22 10.09 -2.98 6.91
C PHE A 22 8.96 -2.50 7.84
N GLU A 23 7.98 -1.81 7.28
CA GLU A 23 6.83 -1.31 8.04
C GLU A 23 5.94 -2.40 8.62
N LEU A 24 5.76 -3.51 7.90
CA LEU A 24 5.00 -4.67 8.37
C LEU A 24 5.80 -5.50 9.37
N HIS A 25 7.08 -5.75 9.10
CA HIS A 25 7.96 -6.50 10.01
C HIS A 25 8.30 -5.74 11.29
N SER A 26 8.05 -4.43 11.34
CA SER A 26 8.12 -3.66 12.58
C SER A 26 6.92 -3.91 13.51
N ILE A 27 5.86 -4.58 13.06
CA ILE A 27 4.67 -4.87 13.87
C ILE A 27 4.87 -6.21 14.58
N ASN A 28 4.79 -6.18 15.92
CA ASN A 28 4.95 -7.40 16.71
C ASN A 28 3.83 -8.42 16.42
N GLY A 29 4.23 -9.66 16.11
CA GLY A 29 3.34 -10.75 15.74
C GLY A 29 3.01 -10.85 14.25
N VAL A 30 3.64 -10.06 13.38
CA VAL A 30 3.77 -10.39 11.95
C VAL A 30 4.86 -11.46 11.82
N GLU A 31 4.53 -12.58 11.17
CA GLU A 31 5.43 -13.72 11.04
C GLU A 31 5.99 -13.81 9.61
N GLU A 32 5.14 -13.58 8.61
CA GLU A 32 5.52 -13.69 7.20
C GLU A 32 4.72 -12.75 6.31
N THR A 33 5.33 -12.32 5.21
CA THR A 33 4.72 -11.41 4.22
C THR A 33 5.06 -11.87 2.81
N HIS A 34 4.06 -12.05 1.96
CA HIS A 34 4.21 -12.39 0.55
C HIS A 34 3.69 -11.26 -0.33
N PHE A 35 4.56 -10.77 -1.21
CA PHE A 35 4.31 -9.63 -2.05
C PHE A 35 4.01 -10.07 -3.48
N ASP A 36 2.83 -9.70 -3.98
CA ASP A 36 2.42 -9.91 -5.36
C ASP A 36 2.34 -8.56 -6.07
N LEU A 37 3.36 -8.29 -6.90
CA LEU A 37 3.45 -7.07 -7.71
C LEU A 37 2.42 -7.04 -8.85
N ALA A 38 2.04 -8.19 -9.41
CA ALA A 38 1.08 -8.26 -10.51
C ALA A 38 -0.32 -7.88 -10.01
N SER A 39 -0.69 -8.39 -8.84
CA SER A 39 -1.97 -8.08 -8.18
C SER A 39 -1.92 -6.85 -7.29
N ARG A 40 -0.75 -6.21 -7.13
CA ARG A 40 -0.48 -5.11 -6.19
C ARG A 40 -1.02 -5.40 -4.79
N SER A 41 -0.78 -6.61 -4.31
CA SER A 41 -1.32 -7.06 -3.03
C SER A 41 -0.25 -7.73 -2.19
N VAL A 42 -0.40 -7.66 -0.87
CA VAL A 42 0.43 -8.35 0.10
C VAL A 42 -0.43 -9.30 0.92
N LEU A 43 0.03 -10.54 1.05
CA LEU A 43 -0.52 -11.52 1.97
C LEU A 43 0.34 -11.54 3.22
N ILE A 44 -0.28 -11.33 4.38
CA ILE A 44 0.39 -11.22 5.67
C ILE A 44 -0.07 -12.39 6.54
N TYR A 45 0.89 -13.12 7.09
CA TYR A 45 0.65 -14.14 8.12
C TYR A 45 1.02 -13.55 9.48
N LEU A 46 0.07 -13.63 10.41
CA LEU A 46 0.19 -12.97 11.70
C LEU A 46 -0.49 -13.75 12.82
N GLN A 47 -0.11 -13.43 14.05
CA GLN A 47 -0.71 -13.96 15.26
C GLN A 47 -2.13 -13.40 15.45
N ALA A 48 -3.00 -14.16 16.12
CA ALA A 48 -4.43 -13.82 16.19
C ALA A 48 -4.71 -12.45 16.85
N GLY A 49 -3.83 -12.00 17.76
CA GLY A 49 -3.93 -10.70 18.43
C GLY A 49 -3.35 -9.51 17.65
N THR A 50 -2.69 -9.75 16.52
CA THR A 50 -2.00 -8.70 15.74
C THR A 50 -2.89 -8.05 14.69
N LEU A 51 -4.05 -8.65 14.37
CA LEU A 51 -5.00 -8.10 13.40
C LEU A 51 -5.38 -6.63 13.68
N PRO A 52 -5.77 -6.23 14.90
CA PRO A 52 -6.19 -4.85 15.17
C PRO A 52 -5.06 -3.83 14.95
N ALA A 53 -3.80 -4.23 15.14
CA ALA A 53 -2.65 -3.35 14.92
C ALA A 53 -2.42 -3.10 13.43
N ILE A 54 -2.58 -4.14 12.59
CA ILE A 54 -2.50 -3.99 11.14
C ILE A 54 -3.71 -3.23 10.62
N GLU A 55 -4.91 -3.59 11.05
CA GLU A 55 -6.12 -2.87 10.69
C GLU A 55 -6.00 -1.39 11.09
N SER A 56 -5.62 -1.03 12.31
CA SER A 56 -5.43 0.38 12.69
C SER A 56 -4.40 1.12 11.83
N LYS A 57 -3.40 0.43 11.28
CA LYS A 57 -2.35 1.04 10.43
C LYS A 57 -2.76 1.16 8.96
N TYR A 58 -3.73 0.37 8.52
CA TYR A 58 -4.18 0.31 7.12
C TYR A 58 -5.70 0.52 6.94
N GLN A 59 -6.45 0.83 8.01
CA GLN A 59 -7.91 1.07 8.04
C GLN A 59 -8.30 2.37 7.33
N ASP A 60 -7.37 3.30 7.22
CA ASP A 60 -7.46 4.34 6.23
C ASP A 60 -7.03 3.74 4.88
N GLU A 61 -8.01 3.52 4.00
CA GLU A 61 -7.81 3.47 2.54
C GLU A 61 -7.09 4.75 2.01
N ASN A 62 -6.64 5.65 2.89
CA ASN A 62 -5.89 6.88 2.65
C ASN A 62 -4.39 6.85 2.99
N LEU A 63 -3.81 5.77 3.53
CA LEU A 63 -2.32 5.67 3.60
C LEU A 63 -1.66 5.31 2.26
N ILE A 64 -2.48 5.21 1.20
CA ILE A 64 -2.11 5.28 -0.23
C ILE A 64 -1.96 6.76 -0.66
N ASN A 65 -1.53 7.71 0.18
CA ASN A 65 -1.37 9.13 -0.23
C ASN A 65 0.05 9.71 -0.28
N LYS A 66 1.10 8.88 -0.16
CA LYS A 66 2.43 9.21 -0.71
C LYS A 66 2.91 8.08 -1.61
N GLY A 67 2.44 8.10 -2.84
CA GLY A 67 2.87 7.12 -3.84
C GLY A 67 4.18 7.50 -4.48
N CYS A 68 4.77 6.53 -5.18
CA CYS A 68 5.55 6.85 -6.37
C CYS A 68 4.78 7.96 -7.09
N LYS A 69 5.42 9.10 -7.38
CA LYS A 69 4.82 10.12 -8.22
C LYS A 69 4.45 9.45 -9.54
N GLN A 70 3.19 9.08 -9.72
CA GLN A 70 2.65 8.96 -11.05
C GLN A 70 2.39 10.40 -11.48
N ASP A 71 3.16 10.80 -12.49
CA ASP A 71 3.12 12.04 -13.23
C ASP A 71 1.75 12.75 -13.13
N GLU A 72 1.67 13.79 -12.31
CA GLU A 72 0.56 14.74 -12.38
C GLU A 72 0.76 15.60 -13.64
N LYS A 73 0.36 15.08 -14.79
CA LYS A 73 0.19 15.93 -15.98
C LYS A 73 -0.93 15.46 -16.89
N GLN A 74 -2.13 15.28 -16.33
CA GLN A 74 -3.37 15.44 -17.09
C GLN A 74 -4.45 16.09 -16.23
N LYS A 75 -4.46 17.43 -16.19
CA LYS A 75 -5.70 18.23 -16.23
C LYS A 75 -5.38 19.72 -16.37
N LYS A 76 -5.38 20.24 -17.60
CA LYS A 76 -5.86 21.59 -17.93
C LYS A 76 -6.39 21.60 -19.36
N GLU A 77 -7.45 20.83 -19.60
CA GLU A 77 -8.49 21.33 -20.50
C GLU A 77 -9.30 22.34 -19.69
N THR A 78 -9.12 23.62 -19.97
CA THR A 78 -10.21 24.62 -20.02
C THR A 78 -9.65 25.96 -20.52
N THR A 79 -10.30 26.47 -21.57
CA THR A 79 -10.46 27.88 -21.99
C THR A 79 -9.27 28.64 -22.61
N LYS A 80 -9.32 28.79 -23.94
CA LYS A 80 -9.36 30.08 -24.67
C LYS A 80 -9.62 29.76 -26.15
N SER A 81 -10.87 29.82 -26.58
CA SER A 81 -11.54 31.03 -27.10
C SER A 81 -10.78 31.66 -28.26
N TRP A 82 -11.39 31.52 -29.42
CA TRP A 82 -11.08 32.12 -30.71
C TRP A 82 -10.58 33.56 -30.60
N ARG A 83 -9.42 33.84 -31.20
CA ARG A 83 -9.16 35.08 -31.92
C ARG A 83 -8.03 34.90 -32.92
#